data_AF-A0ABC9SJ79-F1
#
_entry.id   AF-A0ABC9SJ79-F1
#
_cell.length_a   1.000
_cell.length_b   1.000
_cell.length_c   1.000
_cell.angle_alpha   90.00
_cell.angle_beta   90.00
_cell.angle_gamma   90.00
#
_symmetry.space_group_name_H-M   'P 1'
#
loop_
_entity.id
_entity.type
_entity.pdbx_description
1 polymer ?
#
loop_
_entity_poly.entity_id
_entity_poly.type
_entity_poly.pdbx_seq_one_letter_code
_entity_poly.pdbx_strand_id
1 'polypeptide(L)'
;MSIEVNKIKSSKISDLTDFLNRYPWSQEWTQFEKPIDSLWEFELDIKVETLWPWLIDTSSFNKRIGIPEMKFVEKEGKLFGRSKNAGILMEWEEIPWEWEYCKELNNARIYKKGLARYVRSRYILEKLSENKTKLIVYFGWIPKGFLGKLILLFEMKRLYQNYRKGLSGVLEDINARKKDESPIFNFNKNLKEAAPISENLKLKQIKTNLIREGIDPDLIDRVIHYILFEDENELYRIRIKKLTFEWKLPLETLLALFLHGCKQGLFILSWDVICPHCRGVRSELFNLGDVPLKDSCDVCGIDFESTKLNTIEVTFHIHPSIRKIQKRYFCAAEPATKAHIWFQRTVQPGKEYVTNLFLNEGIFRLRVAGKKRYNLLHQTISVGPQINWKKS
;
A
#
# COMPACT_ATOMS: atom_id res chain seq x y z
N MET A 1 4.51 13.23 44.16
CA MET A 1 4.50 14.13 42.98
C MET A 1 3.99 13.35 41.79
N SER A 2 2.71 13.47 41.52
CA SER A 2 2.00 12.86 40.40
C SER A 2 2.44 13.51 39.09
N ILE A 3 3.15 12.75 38.25
CA ILE A 3 3.42 13.14 36.87
C ILE A 3 2.07 13.15 36.17
N GLU A 4 1.60 14.33 35.77
CA GLU A 4 0.45 14.47 34.87
C GLU A 4 0.77 13.74 33.57
N VAL A 5 0.27 12.51 33.50
CA VAL A 5 0.18 11.77 32.25
C VAL A 5 -0.79 12.56 31.39
N ASN A 6 -0.26 13.30 30.41
CA ASN A 6 -1.05 13.86 29.31
C ASN A 6 -1.70 12.70 28.55
N LYS A 7 -2.83 12.21 29.10
CA LYS A 7 -3.73 11.26 28.46
C LYS A 7 -4.37 12.02 27.30
N ILE A 8 -3.81 11.87 26.09
CA ILE A 8 -4.46 12.29 24.86
C ILE A 8 -5.68 11.38 24.67
N LYS A 9 -6.81 11.73 25.31
CA LYS A 9 -8.12 11.20 24.90
C LYS A 9 -8.35 11.65 23.45
N SER A 10 -8.86 10.78 22.59
CA SER A 10 -9.20 11.15 21.21
C SER A 10 -10.36 12.15 21.22
N SER A 11 -10.06 13.44 21.34
CA SER A 11 -11.01 14.50 21.05
C SER A 11 -11.30 14.52 19.55
N LYS A 12 -12.57 14.80 19.21
CA LYS A 12 -13.06 14.96 17.83
C LYS A 12 -12.39 16.17 17.21
N ILE A 13 -11.83 16.01 16.01
CA ILE A 13 -11.22 17.13 15.28
C ILE A 13 -12.32 17.95 14.63
N SER A 14 -12.56 19.16 15.16
CA SER A 14 -13.60 20.07 14.70
C SER A 14 -13.14 21.04 13.62
N ASP A 15 -11.89 21.50 13.70
CA ASP A 15 -11.32 22.48 12.77
C ASP A 15 -9.79 22.36 12.66
N LEU A 16 -9.19 23.25 11.87
CA LEU A 16 -7.74 23.31 11.67
C LEU A 16 -6.98 23.66 12.96
N THR A 17 -7.55 24.46 13.84
CA THR A 17 -6.91 24.86 15.10
C THR A 17 -6.78 23.65 16.01
N ASP A 18 -7.85 22.88 16.21
CA ASP A 18 -7.81 21.65 16.99
C ASP A 18 -6.85 20.61 16.37
N PHE A 19 -6.88 20.47 15.03
CA PHE A 19 -5.92 19.62 14.33
C PHE A 19 -4.47 20.03 14.61
N LEU A 20 -4.13 21.31 14.50
CA LEU A 20 -2.77 21.80 14.69
C LEU A 20 -2.34 21.80 16.17
N ASN A 21 -3.27 21.91 17.12
CA ASN A 21 -2.99 21.71 18.54
C ASN A 21 -2.59 20.25 18.82
N ARG A 22 -3.29 19.30 18.18
CA ARG A 22 -3.00 17.87 18.31
C ARG A 22 -1.74 17.43 17.55
N TYR A 23 -1.49 18.04 16.39
CA TYR A 23 -0.37 17.72 15.51
C TYR A 23 0.43 19.00 15.17
N PRO A 24 1.11 19.59 16.16
CA PRO A 24 1.81 20.84 15.97
C PRO A 24 2.93 20.71 14.95
N TRP A 25 3.23 21.83 14.29
CA TRP A 25 4.42 21.94 13.48
C TRP A 25 5.67 22.02 14.38
N SER A 26 6.76 21.36 13.98
CA SER A 26 8.04 21.54 14.67
C SER A 26 8.68 22.88 14.27
N GLN A 27 9.39 23.50 15.21
CA GLN A 27 10.15 24.74 14.96
C GLN A 27 11.21 24.56 13.86
N GLU A 28 11.73 23.34 13.72
CA GLU A 28 12.64 22.95 12.62
C GLU A 28 12.13 23.37 11.25
N TRP A 29 10.81 23.30 11.02
CA TRP A 29 10.20 23.57 9.73
C TRP A 29 9.61 24.97 9.62
N THR A 30 8.97 25.48 10.68
CA THR A 30 8.29 26.78 10.67
C THR A 30 9.24 27.97 10.66
N GLN A 31 10.50 27.77 11.07
CA GLN A 31 11.55 28.80 10.95
C GLN A 31 11.82 29.21 9.49
N PHE A 32 11.50 28.37 8.51
CA PHE A 32 11.81 28.65 7.12
C PHE A 32 10.75 29.50 6.42
N GLU A 33 9.46 29.25 6.68
CA GLU A 33 8.33 29.96 6.10
C GLU A 33 7.04 29.55 6.83
N LYS A 34 6.00 30.39 6.77
CA LYS A 34 4.69 30.04 7.32
C LYS A 34 4.09 28.84 6.56
N PRO A 35 3.60 27.80 7.26
CA PRO A 35 2.96 26.67 6.61
C PRO A 35 1.74 27.06 5.77
N ILE A 36 1.53 26.34 4.67
CA ILE A 36 0.25 26.29 3.96
C ILE A 36 -0.46 25.03 4.44
N ASP A 37 -1.54 25.23 5.18
CA ASP A 37 -2.35 24.15 5.74
C ASP A 37 -3.66 23.99 4.96
N SER A 38 -4.06 22.75 4.72
CA SER A 38 -5.32 22.38 4.10
C SER A 38 -5.91 21.20 4.87
N LEU A 39 -7.06 21.40 5.50
CA LEU A 39 -7.80 20.38 6.22
C LEU A 39 -9.12 20.14 5.49
N TRP A 40 -9.33 18.92 5.02
CA TRP A 40 -10.51 18.52 4.27
C TRP A 40 -11.26 17.43 5.03
N GLU A 41 -12.58 17.47 4.94
CA GLU A 41 -13.46 16.50 5.56
C GLU A 41 -14.37 15.89 4.50
N PHE A 42 -14.47 14.56 4.52
CA PHE A 42 -15.34 13.79 3.64
C PHE A 42 -16.16 12.83 4.49
N GLU A 43 -17.48 12.90 4.39
CA GLU A 43 -18.37 11.86 4.89
C GLU A 43 -18.64 10.85 3.78
N LEU A 44 -18.39 9.58 4.06
CA LEU A 44 -18.45 8.49 3.09
C LEU A 44 -19.42 7.43 3.61
N ASP A 45 -20.43 7.08 2.82
CA ASP A 45 -21.45 6.06 3.15
C ASP A 45 -20.90 4.64 2.96
N ILE A 46 -19.83 4.35 3.69
CA ILE A 46 -19.15 3.07 3.70
C ILE A 46 -18.55 2.80 5.09
N LYS A 47 -18.50 1.52 5.49
CA LYS A 47 -17.79 1.08 6.69
C LYS A 47 -16.26 1.20 6.51
N VAL A 48 -15.56 1.56 7.57
CA VAL A 48 -14.12 1.88 7.54
C VAL A 48 -13.28 0.70 7.08
N GLU A 49 -13.63 -0.53 7.46
CA GLU A 49 -12.90 -1.74 7.10
C GLU A 49 -13.00 -2.07 5.61
N THR A 50 -14.09 -1.66 4.95
CA THR A 50 -14.22 -1.81 3.49
C THR A 50 -13.50 -0.70 2.74
N LEU A 51 -13.48 0.52 3.29
CA LEU A 51 -12.76 1.65 2.70
C LEU A 51 -11.24 1.51 2.82
N TRP A 52 -10.77 1.00 3.96
CA TRP A 52 -9.36 1.02 4.35
C TRP A 52 -8.42 0.44 3.28
N PRO A 53 -8.64 -0.75 2.68
CA PRO A 53 -7.76 -1.31 1.66
C PRO A 53 -7.59 -0.41 0.43
N TRP A 54 -8.63 0.34 0.07
CA TRP A 54 -8.61 1.26 -1.07
C TRP A 54 -7.91 2.58 -0.72
N LEU A 55 -8.07 3.05 0.51
CA LEU A 55 -7.46 4.29 0.97
C LEU A 55 -5.93 4.15 1.12
N ILE A 56 -5.46 3.00 1.58
CA ILE A 56 -4.03 2.75 1.79
C ILE A 56 -3.28 2.34 0.52
N ASP A 57 -3.99 2.06 -0.58
CA ASP A 57 -3.43 1.96 -1.94
C ASP A 57 -3.33 3.36 -2.57
N THR A 58 -2.48 4.16 -1.92
CA THR A 58 -2.11 5.51 -2.34
C THR A 58 -1.59 5.58 -3.78
N SER A 59 -0.97 4.53 -4.32
CA SER A 59 -0.46 4.50 -5.68
C SER A 59 -1.60 4.46 -6.69
N SER A 60 -2.57 3.56 -6.50
CA SER A 60 -3.80 3.52 -7.31
C SER A 60 -4.61 4.81 -7.16
N PHE A 61 -4.71 5.33 -5.93
CA PHE A 61 -5.43 6.58 -5.68
C PHE A 61 -4.73 7.79 -6.33
N ASN A 62 -3.40 7.90 -6.23
CA ASN A 62 -2.59 8.94 -6.88
C ASN A 62 -2.81 8.93 -8.40
N LYS A 63 -2.76 7.74 -9.02
CA LYS A 63 -3.03 7.58 -10.46
C LYS A 63 -4.44 8.07 -10.81
N ARG A 64 -5.46 7.70 -10.02
CA ARG A 64 -6.86 8.13 -10.21
C ARG A 64 -7.02 9.65 -10.17
N ILE A 65 -6.33 10.33 -9.26
CA ILE A 65 -6.43 11.79 -9.09
C ILE A 65 -5.45 12.59 -9.95
N GLY A 66 -4.76 11.92 -10.88
CA GLY A 66 -3.84 12.55 -11.84
C GLY A 66 -2.49 12.95 -11.26
N ILE A 67 -2.08 12.39 -10.12
CA ILE A 67 -0.74 12.60 -9.58
C ILE A 67 0.26 11.77 -10.40
N PRO A 68 1.35 12.37 -10.90
CA PRO A 68 2.35 11.66 -11.69
C PRO A 68 3.02 10.52 -10.93
N GLU A 69 3.52 9.55 -11.70
CA GLU A 69 4.30 8.43 -11.19
C GLU A 69 5.48 8.92 -10.33
N MET A 70 5.70 8.23 -9.21
CA MET A 70 6.82 8.48 -8.31
C MET A 70 7.76 7.29 -8.37
N LYS A 71 9.05 7.57 -8.58
CA LYS A 71 10.10 6.56 -8.59
C LYS A 71 10.85 6.60 -7.27
N PHE A 72 11.07 5.43 -6.69
CA PHE A 72 11.72 5.30 -5.39
C PHE A 72 13.01 4.51 -5.49
N VAL A 73 13.99 4.92 -4.70
CA VAL A 73 15.25 4.20 -4.50
C VAL A 73 15.57 4.19 -3.01
N GLU A 74 15.87 3.01 -2.48
CA GLU A 74 16.39 2.86 -1.12
C GLU A 74 17.91 3.05 -1.13
N LYS A 75 18.42 3.86 -0.21
CA LYS A 75 19.86 4.08 0.01
C LYS A 75 20.10 4.26 1.50
N GLU A 76 20.99 3.46 2.08
CA GLU A 76 21.42 3.61 3.48
C GLU A 76 20.24 3.60 4.47
N GLY A 77 19.25 2.73 4.25
CA GLY A 77 18.05 2.65 5.11
C GLY A 77 17.03 3.78 4.92
N LYS A 78 17.29 4.72 4.01
CA LYS A 78 16.38 5.81 3.68
C LYS A 78 15.73 5.58 2.32
N LEU A 79 14.49 6.02 2.18
CA LEU A 79 13.75 5.96 0.93
C LEU A 79 13.80 7.34 0.25
N PHE A 80 14.30 7.39 -0.97
CA PHE A 80 14.35 8.62 -1.78
C PHE A 80 13.36 8.54 -2.93
N GLY A 81 12.52 9.56 -3.06
CA GLY A 81 11.53 9.67 -4.12
C GLY A 81 11.93 10.72 -5.18
N ARG A 82 11.55 10.46 -6.43
CA ARG A 82 11.68 11.38 -7.56
C ARG A 82 10.41 11.37 -8.40
N SER A 83 9.95 12.54 -8.80
CA SER A 83 8.86 12.69 -9.77
C SER A 83 9.01 13.99 -10.57
N LYS A 84 8.30 14.09 -11.70
CA LYS A 84 8.26 15.29 -12.54
C LYS A 84 6.81 15.76 -12.67
N ASN A 85 6.47 16.82 -11.94
CA ASN A 85 5.10 17.35 -11.90
C ASN A 85 5.05 18.63 -12.73
N ALA A 86 4.24 18.63 -13.79
CA ALA A 86 4.09 19.78 -14.70
C ALA A 86 5.44 20.37 -15.16
N GLY A 87 6.41 19.51 -15.48
CA GLY A 87 7.76 19.93 -15.90
C GLY A 87 8.76 20.12 -14.75
N ILE A 88 8.30 20.27 -13.52
CA ILE A 88 9.12 20.57 -12.35
C ILE A 88 9.64 19.27 -11.74
N LEU A 89 10.97 19.15 -11.66
CA LEU A 89 11.63 18.03 -11.00
C LEU A 89 11.51 18.15 -9.48
N MET A 90 10.92 17.12 -8.88
CA MET A 90 10.78 16.95 -7.45
C MET A 90 11.68 15.80 -6.99
N GLU A 91 12.52 16.02 -5.99
CA GLU A 91 13.38 15.01 -5.36
C GLU A 91 13.30 15.16 -3.85
N TRP A 92 13.06 14.07 -3.13
CA TRP A 92 12.84 14.11 -1.67
C TRP A 92 13.34 12.85 -0.97
N GLU A 93 13.54 12.97 0.34
CA GLU A 93 13.64 11.86 1.29
C GLU A 93 12.23 11.62 1.87
N GLU A 94 11.79 10.37 1.89
CA GLU A 94 10.53 9.95 2.50
C GLU A 94 10.79 9.64 3.98
N ILE A 95 10.03 10.29 4.86
CA ILE A 95 10.02 9.96 6.29
C ILE A 95 9.24 8.66 6.47
N PRO A 96 9.68 7.71 7.32
CA PRO A 96 8.95 6.47 7.57
C PRO A 96 7.47 6.73 7.84
N TRP A 97 6.61 6.10 7.04
CA TRP A 97 5.17 6.27 7.17
C TRP A 97 4.70 5.66 8.48
N GLU A 98 3.70 6.28 9.09
CA GLU A 98 3.05 5.78 10.30
C GLU A 98 1.61 5.46 9.98
N TRP A 99 1.10 4.38 10.53
CA TRP A 99 -0.32 4.06 10.40
C TRP A 99 -0.82 3.21 11.55
N GLU A 100 -2.11 3.32 11.77
CA GLU A 100 -2.89 2.46 12.65
C GLU A 100 -4.12 2.00 11.88
N TYR A 101 -4.31 0.68 11.81
CA TYR A 101 -5.37 0.03 11.05
C TYR A 101 -6.74 0.67 11.29
N CYS A 102 -7.40 1.08 10.21
CA CYS A 102 -8.71 1.75 10.21
C CYS A 102 -8.81 3.04 11.03
N LYS A 103 -7.68 3.68 11.40
CA LYS A 103 -7.70 4.92 12.19
C LYS A 103 -6.91 6.05 11.60
N GLU A 104 -5.65 5.80 11.23
CA GLU A 104 -4.81 6.86 10.72
C GLU A 104 -3.73 6.36 9.77
N LEU A 105 -3.37 7.23 8.82
CA LEU A 105 -2.24 7.09 7.92
C LEU A 105 -1.52 8.43 7.85
N ASN A 106 -0.21 8.43 8.05
CA ASN A 106 0.60 9.63 8.06
C ASN A 106 1.89 9.43 7.29
N ASN A 107 2.24 10.43 6.48
CA ASN A 107 3.51 10.47 5.76
C ASN A 107 4.06 11.88 5.71
N ALA A 108 5.36 11.98 5.44
CA ALA A 108 6.02 13.25 5.25
C ALA A 108 7.22 13.11 4.33
N ARG A 109 7.59 14.21 3.68
CA ARG A 109 8.70 14.26 2.73
C ARG A 109 9.54 15.50 2.96
N ILE A 110 10.86 15.30 2.95
CA ILE A 110 11.86 16.37 3.02
C ILE A 110 12.40 16.59 1.61
N TYR A 111 12.07 17.73 1.01
CA TYR A 111 12.40 18.00 -0.38
C TYR A 111 13.80 18.58 -0.55
N LYS A 112 14.64 17.85 -1.28
CA LYS A 112 15.92 18.37 -1.81
C LYS A 112 15.67 19.32 -2.97
N LYS A 113 14.82 18.92 -3.93
CA LYS A 113 14.41 19.75 -5.08
C LYS A 113 12.89 19.84 -5.18
N GLY A 114 12.37 20.98 -5.64
CA GLY A 114 10.94 21.19 -5.84
C GLY A 114 10.42 22.50 -5.27
N LEU A 115 9.09 22.59 -5.18
CA LEU A 115 8.34 23.78 -4.75
C LEU A 115 8.25 23.95 -3.22
N ALA A 116 8.64 22.93 -2.46
CA ALA A 116 8.56 22.90 -1.01
C ALA A 116 9.88 22.48 -0.38
N ARG A 117 10.06 22.78 0.91
CA ARG A 117 11.09 22.22 1.79
C ARG A 117 10.60 20.95 2.47
N TYR A 118 9.33 20.96 2.85
CA TYR A 118 8.72 19.88 3.60
C TYR A 118 7.24 19.77 3.26
N VAL A 119 6.72 18.56 3.23
CA VAL A 119 5.29 18.28 3.25
C VAL A 119 5.00 17.21 4.29
N ARG A 120 3.86 17.34 4.97
CA ARG A 120 3.24 16.26 5.74
C ARG A 120 1.82 16.06 5.27
N SER A 121 1.38 14.82 5.23
CA SER A 121 -0.04 14.49 5.08
C SER A 121 -0.49 13.55 6.19
N ARG A 122 -1.74 13.73 6.62
CA ARG A 122 -2.35 12.90 7.65
C ARG A 122 -3.80 12.62 7.29
N TYR A 123 -4.15 11.36 7.35
CA TYR A 123 -5.49 10.83 7.14
C TYR A 123 -5.97 10.33 8.49
N ILE A 124 -7.17 10.72 8.89
CA ILE A 124 -7.80 10.29 10.12
C ILE A 124 -9.19 9.78 9.77
N LEU A 125 -9.49 8.58 10.24
CA LEU A 125 -10.77 7.92 10.00
C LEU A 125 -11.53 7.85 11.32
N GLU A 126 -12.77 8.33 11.28
CA GLU A 126 -13.72 8.27 12.40
C GLU A 126 -14.95 7.48 11.96
N LYS A 127 -15.34 6.46 12.75
CA LYS A 127 -16.60 5.75 12.52
C LYS A 127 -17.75 6.64 12.99
N LEU A 128 -18.61 7.06 12.06
CA LEU A 128 -19.82 7.83 12.37
C LEU A 128 -21.01 6.91 12.68
N SER A 129 -21.15 5.80 11.96
CA SER A 129 -22.13 4.74 12.19
C SER A 129 -21.63 3.40 11.62
N GLU A 130 -22.43 2.33 11.69
CA GLU A 130 -22.12 1.01 11.11
C GLU A 130 -21.57 1.08 9.68
N ASN A 131 -22.18 1.93 8.83
CA ASN A 131 -21.91 2.04 7.41
C ASN A 131 -21.52 3.45 6.98
N LYS A 132 -21.03 4.29 7.91
CA LYS A 132 -20.62 5.66 7.60
C LYS A 132 -19.29 6.00 8.25
N THR A 133 -18.36 6.49 7.43
CA THR A 133 -17.00 6.85 7.84
C THR A 133 -16.75 8.31 7.52
N LYS A 134 -16.22 9.05 8.50
CA LYS A 134 -15.66 10.39 8.29
C LYS A 134 -14.16 10.24 8.03
N LEU A 135 -13.71 10.75 6.89
CA LEU A 135 -12.32 10.84 6.50
C LEU A 135 -11.87 12.29 6.57
N ILE A 136 -10.92 12.58 7.46
CA ILE A 136 -10.22 13.85 7.53
C ILE A 136 -8.89 13.69 6.80
N VAL A 137 -8.62 14.57 5.83
CA VAL A 137 -7.36 14.62 5.07
C VAL A 137 -6.70 15.96 5.31
N TYR A 138 -5.51 15.94 5.89
CA TYR A 138 -4.69 17.12 6.08
C TYR A 138 -3.47 17.09 5.16
N PHE A 139 -3.18 18.24 4.55
CA PHE A 139 -1.92 18.53 3.88
C PHE A 139 -1.31 19.78 4.49
N GLY A 140 -0.04 19.69 4.87
CA GLY A 140 0.74 20.79 5.39
C GLY A 140 2.04 20.96 4.60
N TRP A 141 2.26 22.14 4.03
CA TRP A 141 3.43 22.44 3.20
C TRP A 141 4.28 23.57 3.78
N ILE A 142 5.60 23.41 3.75
CA ILE A 142 6.56 24.50 3.92
C ILE A 142 7.05 24.90 2.53
N PRO A 143 6.56 26.00 1.93
CA PRO A 143 6.90 26.37 0.57
C PRO A 143 8.36 26.83 0.44
N LYS A 144 8.93 26.71 -0.76
CA LYS A 144 10.20 27.34 -1.13
C LYS A 144 9.92 28.62 -1.92
N GLY A 145 10.22 29.77 -1.30
CA GLY A 145 10.10 31.08 -1.92
C GLY A 145 8.66 31.46 -2.29
N PHE A 146 8.51 32.66 -2.87
CA PHE A 146 7.21 33.23 -3.19
C PHE A 146 6.46 32.45 -4.29
N LEU A 147 7.16 32.05 -5.35
CA LEU A 147 6.57 31.31 -6.46
C LEU A 147 6.05 29.93 -6.02
N GLY A 148 6.82 29.21 -5.19
CA GLY A 148 6.39 27.93 -4.63
C GLY A 148 5.14 28.06 -3.78
N LYS A 149 5.05 29.13 -2.98
CA LYS A 149 3.86 29.45 -2.17
C LYS A 149 2.61 29.65 -3.03
N LEU A 150 2.70 30.45 -4.09
CA LEU A 150 1.56 30.70 -4.99
C LEU A 150 1.11 29.43 -5.72
N ILE A 151 2.04 28.66 -6.29
CA ILE A 151 1.71 27.43 -7.00
C ILE A 151 1.06 26.42 -6.05
N LEU A 152 1.60 26.23 -4.84
CA LEU A 152 1.05 25.28 -3.87
C LEU A 152 -0.36 25.67 -3.42
N LEU A 153 -0.66 26.96 -3.20
CA LEU A 153 -2.00 27.42 -2.86
C LEU A 153 -3.03 27.08 -3.96
N PHE A 154 -2.66 27.24 -5.22
CA PHE A 154 -3.53 26.88 -6.34
C PHE A 154 -3.68 25.36 -6.48
N GLU A 155 -2.57 24.63 -6.41
CA GLU A 155 -2.54 23.17 -6.47
C GLU A 155 -3.39 22.53 -5.38
N MET A 156 -3.45 23.10 -4.17
CA MET A 156 -4.28 22.56 -3.10
C MET A 156 -5.78 22.68 -3.37
N LYS A 157 -6.22 23.77 -4.00
CA LYS A 157 -7.63 23.91 -4.43
C LYS A 157 -7.99 22.88 -5.50
N ARG A 158 -7.09 22.66 -6.47
CA ARG A 158 -7.27 21.64 -7.52
C ARG A 158 -7.29 20.23 -6.93
N LEU A 159 -6.36 19.94 -6.03
CA LEU A 159 -6.23 18.62 -5.42
C LEU A 159 -7.46 18.26 -4.60
N TYR A 160 -8.06 19.22 -3.87
CA TYR A 160 -9.33 18.99 -3.17
C TYR A 160 -10.45 18.48 -4.10
N GLN A 161 -10.61 19.11 -5.27
CA GLN A 161 -11.62 18.70 -6.25
C GLN A 161 -11.32 17.31 -6.82
N ASN A 162 -10.04 17.01 -7.09
CA ASN A 162 -9.63 15.70 -7.56
C ASN A 162 -9.83 14.63 -6.49
N TYR A 163 -9.59 14.93 -5.21
CA TYR A 163 -9.89 14.03 -4.08
C TYR A 163 -11.37 13.70 -4.00
N ARG A 164 -12.25 14.72 -4.06
CA ARG A 164 -13.69 14.51 -4.02
C ARG A 164 -14.15 13.56 -5.13
N LYS A 165 -13.71 13.80 -6.37
CA LYS A 165 -14.01 12.93 -7.51
C LYS A 165 -13.39 11.54 -7.35
N GLY A 166 -12.14 11.47 -6.91
CA GLY A 166 -11.41 10.23 -6.70
C GLY A 166 -12.09 9.32 -5.67
N LEU A 167 -12.51 9.87 -4.54
CA LEU A 167 -13.24 9.15 -3.50
C LEU A 167 -14.61 8.68 -3.98
N SER A 168 -15.35 9.49 -4.75
CA SER A 168 -16.61 9.04 -5.39
C SER A 168 -16.38 7.81 -6.25
N GLY A 169 -15.37 7.86 -7.13
CA GLY A 169 -15.05 6.71 -7.98
C GLY A 169 -14.59 5.47 -7.19
N VAL A 170 -13.90 5.65 -6.06
CA VAL A 170 -13.57 4.51 -5.16
C VAL A 170 -14.85 3.88 -4.59
N LEU A 171 -15.83 4.69 -4.16
CA LEU A 171 -17.11 4.18 -3.68
C LEU A 171 -17.90 3.45 -4.78
N GLU A 172 -17.88 3.98 -6.00
CA GLU A 172 -18.48 3.34 -7.18
C GLU A 172 -17.85 1.97 -7.45
N ASP A 173 -16.52 1.86 -7.44
CA ASP A 173 -15.81 0.60 -7.67
C ASP A 173 -16.08 -0.43 -6.57
N ILE A 174 -16.12 0.01 -5.31
CA ILE A 174 -16.47 -0.87 -4.19
C ILE A 174 -17.89 -1.43 -4.37
N ASN A 175 -18.82 -0.56 -4.77
CA ASN A 175 -20.21 -0.97 -5.00
C ASN A 175 -20.35 -1.88 -6.23
N ALA A 176 -19.55 -1.67 -7.27
CA ALA A 176 -19.50 -2.55 -8.44
C ALA A 176 -18.98 -3.94 -8.05
N ARG A 177 -17.85 -4.02 -7.31
CA ARG A 177 -17.31 -5.31 -6.85
C ARG A 177 -18.28 -6.10 -5.96
N LYS A 178 -19.01 -5.42 -5.06
CA LYS A 178 -20.05 -6.08 -4.24
C LYS A 178 -21.17 -6.70 -5.08
N LYS A 179 -21.51 -6.10 -6.23
CA LYS A 179 -22.53 -6.66 -7.13
C LYS A 179 -22.01 -7.92 -7.83
N ASP A 180 -20.75 -7.92 -8.25
CA ASP A 180 -20.11 -9.05 -8.94
C ASP A 180 -19.84 -10.25 -8.02
N GLU A 181 -19.67 -10.04 -6.72
CA GLU A 181 -19.52 -11.12 -5.71
C GLU A 181 -20.84 -11.87 -5.40
N SER A 182 -21.97 -11.49 -6.02
CA SER A 182 -23.24 -12.20 -5.86
C SER A 182 -23.17 -13.62 -6.47
N PRO A 183 -23.63 -14.70 -5.79
CA PRO A 183 -23.23 -16.07 -6.11
C PRO A 183 -23.85 -16.69 -7.38
N ILE A 184 -24.66 -15.95 -8.14
CA ILE A 184 -25.46 -16.50 -9.22
C ILE A 184 -25.43 -15.51 -10.39
N PHE A 185 -24.79 -15.91 -11.49
CA PHE A 185 -24.82 -15.26 -12.80
C PHE A 185 -24.18 -13.86 -12.90
N ASN A 186 -22.90 -13.80 -13.28
CA ASN A 186 -22.43 -12.70 -14.15
C ASN A 186 -21.15 -12.98 -14.97
N PHE A 187 -20.76 -14.25 -15.16
CA PHE A 187 -19.64 -14.58 -16.05
C PHE A 187 -19.92 -14.30 -17.54
N ASN A 188 -21.19 -14.13 -17.92
CA ASN A 188 -21.59 -13.92 -19.31
C ASN A 188 -21.88 -12.46 -19.71
N LYS A 189 -21.82 -11.48 -18.80
CA LYS A 189 -22.31 -10.12 -19.13
C LYS A 189 -21.24 -9.06 -19.41
N ASN A 190 -19.97 -9.27 -19.01
CA ASN A 190 -18.91 -8.26 -19.16
C ASN A 190 -17.68 -8.70 -19.98
N LEU A 191 -17.76 -9.77 -20.78
CA LEU A 191 -16.78 -10.05 -21.83
C LEU A 191 -16.92 -9.10 -23.06
N LYS A 192 -17.88 -8.17 -23.04
CA LYS A 192 -18.32 -7.43 -24.23
C LYS A 192 -17.60 -6.12 -24.53
N GLU A 193 -16.67 -5.64 -23.71
CA GLU A 193 -15.85 -4.46 -24.04
C GLU A 193 -14.37 -4.64 -23.69
N ALA A 194 -13.88 -5.88 -23.80
CA ALA A 194 -12.45 -6.11 -23.92
C ALA A 194 -12.00 -5.63 -25.30
N ALA A 195 -11.06 -4.66 -25.36
CA ALA A 195 -10.30 -4.40 -26.57
C ALA A 195 -9.83 -5.75 -27.16
N PRO A 196 -9.92 -5.95 -28.49
CA PRO A 196 -9.99 -7.28 -29.07
C PRO A 196 -8.78 -8.16 -28.70
N ILE A 197 -8.99 -9.08 -27.76
CA ILE A 197 -8.17 -10.30 -27.59
C ILE A 197 -8.02 -11.01 -28.96
N SER A 198 -8.96 -10.77 -29.88
CA SER A 198 -8.96 -11.28 -31.25
C SER A 198 -7.80 -10.82 -32.13
N GLU A 199 -6.92 -9.89 -31.74
CA GLU A 199 -5.76 -9.49 -32.57
C GLU A 199 -4.38 -9.94 -32.06
N ASN A 200 -4.24 -10.40 -30.80
CA ASN A 200 -2.94 -10.86 -30.32
C ASN A 200 -2.69 -12.33 -30.71
N LEU A 201 -2.06 -12.53 -31.87
CA LEU A 201 -1.68 -13.85 -32.40
C LEU A 201 -0.92 -14.70 -31.37
N LYS A 202 -0.06 -14.08 -30.56
CA LYS A 202 0.70 -14.77 -29.51
C LYS A 202 -0.21 -15.32 -28.41
N LEU A 203 -1.17 -14.53 -27.92
CA LEU A 203 -2.14 -15.02 -26.91
C LEU A 203 -3.02 -16.15 -27.45
N LYS A 204 -3.46 -16.06 -28.72
CA LYS A 204 -4.20 -17.16 -29.37
C LYS A 204 -3.38 -18.44 -29.41
N GLN A 205 -2.12 -18.36 -29.82
CA GLN A 205 -1.21 -19.51 -29.87
C GLN A 205 -0.99 -20.11 -28.48
N ILE A 206 -0.74 -19.27 -27.46
CA ILE A 206 -0.59 -19.71 -26.07
C ILE A 206 -1.86 -20.43 -25.60
N LYS A 207 -3.05 -19.86 -25.86
CA LYS A 207 -4.34 -20.48 -25.51
C LYS A 207 -4.47 -21.86 -26.14
N THR A 208 -4.22 -21.99 -27.45
CA THR A 208 -4.27 -23.29 -28.14
C THR A 208 -3.32 -24.31 -27.54
N ASN A 209 -2.09 -23.90 -27.19
CA ASN A 209 -1.12 -24.79 -26.58
C ASN A 209 -1.54 -25.23 -25.18
N LEU A 210 -2.07 -24.33 -24.35
CA LEU A 210 -2.56 -24.67 -23.01
C LEU A 210 -3.75 -25.65 -23.06
N ILE A 211 -4.65 -25.49 -24.04
CA ILE A 211 -5.75 -26.44 -24.26
C ILE A 211 -5.20 -27.84 -24.60
N ARG A 212 -4.14 -27.93 -25.43
CA ARG A 212 -3.48 -29.20 -25.76
C ARG A 212 -2.81 -29.86 -24.56
N GLU A 213 -2.36 -29.07 -23.58
CA GLU A 213 -1.81 -29.54 -22.31
C GLU A 213 -2.91 -29.99 -21.32
N GLY A 214 -4.18 -29.98 -21.73
CA GLY A 214 -5.31 -30.43 -20.90
C GLY A 214 -5.79 -29.39 -19.89
N ILE A 215 -5.39 -28.12 -20.02
CA ILE A 215 -5.89 -27.04 -19.17
C ILE A 215 -7.28 -26.62 -19.63
N ASP A 216 -8.20 -26.48 -18.66
CA ASP A 216 -9.57 -26.05 -18.88
C ASP A 216 -9.67 -24.71 -19.66
N PRO A 217 -10.34 -24.68 -20.83
CA PRO A 217 -10.53 -23.48 -21.64
C PRO A 217 -11.11 -22.29 -20.89
N ASP A 218 -12.09 -22.51 -20.00
CA ASP A 218 -12.76 -21.44 -19.26
C ASP A 218 -11.79 -20.80 -18.25
N LEU A 219 -10.97 -21.62 -17.59
CA LEU A 219 -9.92 -21.14 -16.71
C LEU A 219 -8.84 -20.35 -17.46
N ILE A 220 -8.45 -20.79 -18.67
CA ILE A 220 -7.51 -20.05 -19.53
C ILE A 220 -8.07 -18.67 -19.86
N ASP A 221 -9.34 -18.60 -20.27
CA ASP A 221 -9.98 -17.33 -20.61
C ASP A 221 -10.08 -16.40 -19.39
N ARG A 222 -10.40 -16.94 -18.21
CA ARG A 222 -10.38 -16.19 -16.95
C ARG A 222 -9.00 -15.61 -16.64
N VAL A 223 -7.93 -16.39 -16.80
CA VAL A 223 -6.55 -15.92 -16.59
C VAL A 223 -6.15 -14.87 -17.62
N ILE A 224 -6.48 -15.07 -18.90
CA ILE A 224 -6.21 -14.09 -19.96
C ILE A 224 -6.93 -12.76 -19.66
N HIS A 225 -8.20 -12.81 -19.24
CA HIS A 225 -8.92 -11.62 -18.85
C HIS A 225 -8.25 -10.92 -17.65
N TYR A 226 -7.89 -11.67 -16.62
CA TYR A 226 -7.19 -11.15 -15.43
C TYR A 226 -5.89 -10.41 -15.80
N ILE A 227 -5.00 -11.01 -16.58
CA ILE A 227 -3.71 -10.38 -16.92
C ILE A 227 -3.86 -9.15 -17.83
N LEU A 228 -4.96 -9.03 -18.57
CA LEU A 228 -5.20 -7.91 -19.48
C LEU A 228 -5.87 -6.72 -18.78
N PHE A 229 -6.75 -6.97 -17.81
CA PHE A 229 -7.64 -5.93 -17.27
C PHE A 229 -7.41 -5.61 -15.80
N GLU A 230 -6.73 -6.47 -15.05
CA GLU A 230 -6.47 -6.20 -13.64
C GLU A 230 -5.47 -5.04 -13.45
N ASP A 231 -5.54 -4.42 -12.27
CA ASP A 231 -4.61 -3.38 -11.84
C ASP A 231 -3.15 -3.89 -11.79
N GLU A 232 -2.23 -3.00 -12.15
CA GLU A 232 -0.80 -3.33 -12.20
C GLU A 232 -0.21 -3.68 -10.83
N ASN A 233 -0.77 -3.18 -9.71
CA ASN A 233 -0.34 -3.59 -8.37
C ASN A 233 -0.53 -5.08 -8.15
N GLU A 234 -1.67 -5.61 -8.57
CA GLU A 234 -2.03 -7.01 -8.42
C GLU A 234 -1.24 -7.89 -9.38
N LEU A 235 -0.93 -7.38 -10.57
CA LEU A 235 -0.20 -8.09 -11.61
C LEU A 235 1.32 -8.05 -11.49
N TYR A 236 1.89 -7.09 -10.75
CA TYR A 236 3.35 -7.01 -10.59
C TYR A 236 3.91 -8.21 -9.81
N ARG A 237 3.21 -8.69 -8.77
CA ARG A 237 3.57 -9.91 -8.02
C ARG A 237 2.37 -10.83 -7.89
N ILE A 238 2.16 -11.70 -8.89
CA ILE A 238 1.07 -12.67 -8.86
C ILE A 238 1.44 -13.79 -7.89
N ARG A 239 0.77 -13.81 -6.74
CA ARG A 239 0.90 -14.84 -5.71
C ARG A 239 -0.21 -15.86 -5.86
N ILE A 240 0.12 -17.05 -6.39
CA ILE A 240 -0.89 -18.08 -6.73
C ILE A 240 -1.78 -18.43 -5.53
N LYS A 241 -1.21 -18.59 -4.33
CA LYS A 241 -2.00 -18.89 -3.12
C LYS A 241 -3.03 -17.80 -2.77
N LYS A 242 -2.72 -16.53 -3.03
CA LYS A 242 -3.68 -15.43 -2.85
C LYS A 242 -4.79 -15.56 -3.90
N LEU A 243 -4.40 -15.72 -5.17
CA LEU A 243 -5.33 -15.79 -6.28
C LEU A 243 -6.28 -17.01 -6.18
N THR A 244 -5.79 -18.17 -5.74
CA THR A 244 -6.60 -19.38 -5.52
C THR A 244 -7.65 -19.18 -4.44
N PHE A 245 -7.29 -18.48 -3.35
CA PHE A 245 -8.21 -18.16 -2.27
C PHE A 245 -9.32 -17.22 -2.75
N GLU A 246 -8.94 -16.16 -3.48
CA GLU A 246 -9.89 -15.18 -4.04
C GLU A 246 -10.81 -15.82 -5.09
N TRP A 247 -10.27 -16.69 -5.94
CA TRP A 247 -11.02 -17.32 -7.02
C TRP A 247 -11.76 -18.59 -6.60
N LYS A 248 -11.55 -19.06 -5.37
CA LYS A 248 -12.07 -20.31 -4.81
C LYS A 248 -11.75 -21.52 -5.70
N LEU A 249 -10.50 -21.60 -6.15
CA LEU A 249 -10.00 -22.68 -7.00
C LEU A 249 -8.97 -23.55 -6.24
N PRO A 250 -8.84 -24.85 -6.59
CA PRO A 250 -7.75 -25.68 -6.09
C PRO A 250 -6.39 -25.10 -6.48
N LEU A 251 -5.41 -25.20 -5.56
CA LEU A 251 -4.07 -24.67 -5.78
C LEU A 251 -3.40 -25.34 -6.98
N GLU A 252 -3.53 -26.66 -7.06
CA GLU A 252 -2.92 -27.52 -8.06
C GLU A 252 -3.40 -27.12 -9.47
N THR A 253 -4.69 -26.84 -9.62
CA THR A 253 -5.29 -26.42 -10.90
C THR A 253 -4.72 -25.10 -11.39
N LEU A 254 -4.72 -24.06 -10.55
CA LEU A 254 -4.24 -22.74 -10.96
C LEU A 254 -2.71 -22.73 -11.12
N LEU A 255 -1.99 -23.40 -10.23
CA LEU A 255 -0.55 -23.52 -10.30
C LEU A 255 -0.11 -24.24 -11.58
N ALA A 256 -0.78 -25.34 -11.95
CA ALA A 256 -0.49 -26.04 -13.21
C ALA A 256 -0.62 -25.08 -14.40
N LEU A 257 -1.73 -24.34 -14.52
CA LEU A 257 -1.90 -23.36 -15.58
C LEU A 257 -0.75 -22.35 -15.64
N PHE A 258 -0.38 -21.75 -14.51
CA PHE A 258 0.70 -20.76 -14.46
C PHE A 258 2.07 -21.37 -14.84
N LEU A 259 2.37 -22.60 -14.42
CA LEU A 259 3.59 -23.31 -14.78
C LEU A 259 3.64 -23.68 -16.28
N HIS A 260 2.55 -24.19 -16.85
CA HIS A 260 2.46 -24.39 -18.30
C HIS A 260 2.53 -23.04 -19.04
N GLY A 261 1.91 -21.99 -18.49
CA GLY A 261 2.00 -20.62 -19.00
C GLY A 261 3.43 -20.08 -19.02
N CYS A 262 4.28 -20.42 -18.05
CA CYS A 262 5.70 -20.10 -18.09
C CYS A 262 6.40 -20.74 -19.30
N LYS A 263 6.15 -22.04 -19.55
CA LYS A 263 6.71 -22.73 -20.74
C LYS A 263 6.27 -22.10 -22.05
N GLN A 264 5.05 -21.56 -22.08
CA GLN A 264 4.48 -20.90 -23.26
C GLN A 264 4.84 -19.40 -23.36
N GLY A 265 5.63 -18.85 -22.43
CA GLY A 265 6.02 -17.43 -22.44
C GLY A 265 4.87 -16.47 -22.13
N LEU A 266 3.85 -16.94 -21.40
CA LEU A 266 2.79 -16.12 -20.82
C LEU A 266 3.26 -15.45 -19.53
N PHE A 267 4.02 -16.20 -18.72
CA PHE A 267 4.51 -15.79 -17.41
C PHE A 267 6.01 -15.99 -17.28
N ILE A 268 6.60 -15.27 -16.34
CA ILE A 268 7.96 -15.49 -15.82
C ILE A 268 7.82 -15.85 -14.35
N LEU A 269 8.54 -16.88 -13.91
CA LEU A 269 8.60 -17.29 -12.50
C LEU A 269 9.81 -16.64 -11.84
N SER A 270 9.64 -16.14 -10.61
CA SER A 270 10.72 -15.63 -9.78
C SER A 270 10.72 -16.26 -8.39
N TRP A 271 11.92 -16.35 -7.81
CA TRP A 271 12.22 -16.74 -6.44
C TRP A 271 12.58 -15.49 -5.67
N ASP A 272 11.65 -15.02 -4.86
CA ASP A 272 11.80 -13.77 -4.13
C ASP A 272 12.26 -14.00 -2.71
N VAL A 273 13.39 -13.43 -2.35
CA VAL A 273 13.84 -13.36 -0.96
C VAL A 273 13.08 -12.24 -0.27
N ILE A 274 12.27 -12.59 0.72
CA ILE A 274 11.42 -11.66 1.46
C ILE A 274 11.93 -11.46 2.88
N CYS A 275 11.88 -10.20 3.35
CA CYS A 275 12.23 -9.89 4.72
C CYS A 275 11.22 -10.53 5.70
N PRO A 276 11.67 -11.23 6.77
CA PRO A 276 10.78 -11.90 7.72
C PRO A 276 9.92 -10.93 8.56
N HIS A 277 10.27 -9.65 8.57
CA HIS A 277 9.59 -8.62 9.36
C HIS A 277 8.60 -7.78 8.58
N CYS A 278 9.00 -7.23 7.43
CA CYS A 278 8.12 -6.38 6.62
C CYS A 278 7.53 -7.11 5.40
N ARG A 279 7.96 -8.35 5.13
CA ARG A 279 7.59 -9.15 3.94
C ARG A 279 7.92 -8.50 2.60
N GLY A 280 8.63 -7.36 2.60
CA GLY A 280 9.10 -6.71 1.39
C GLY A 280 10.28 -7.47 0.78
N VAL A 281 10.30 -7.51 -0.54
CA VAL A 281 11.28 -8.21 -1.38
C VAL A 281 12.63 -7.53 -1.26
N ARG A 282 13.68 -8.35 -1.10
CA ARG A 282 15.07 -7.89 -1.10
C ARG A 282 15.79 -8.28 -2.39
N SER A 283 15.57 -9.52 -2.80
CA SER A 283 16.15 -10.09 -4.01
C SER A 283 15.06 -10.75 -4.83
N GLU A 284 14.97 -10.43 -6.12
CA GLU A 284 14.09 -11.05 -7.11
C GLU A 284 14.99 -11.84 -8.07
N LEU A 285 14.90 -13.17 -8.03
CA LEU A 285 15.84 -14.08 -8.71
C LEU A 285 15.09 -15.01 -9.66
N PHE A 286 15.69 -15.34 -10.81
CA PHE A 286 15.05 -16.19 -11.82
C PHE A 286 15.52 -17.65 -11.79
N ASN A 287 16.58 -17.96 -11.03
CA ASN A 287 17.01 -19.32 -10.77
C ASN A 287 17.07 -19.58 -9.26
N LEU A 288 16.61 -20.75 -8.84
CA LEU A 288 16.66 -21.17 -7.43
C LEU A 288 18.10 -21.25 -6.90
N GLY A 289 19.04 -21.64 -7.76
CA GLY A 289 20.47 -21.74 -7.39
C GLY A 289 21.13 -20.39 -7.10
N ASP A 290 20.54 -19.29 -7.56
CA ASP A 290 21.06 -17.93 -7.33
C ASP A 290 20.63 -17.36 -5.96
N VAL A 291 19.78 -18.09 -5.21
CA VAL A 291 19.29 -17.63 -3.91
C VAL A 291 20.43 -17.58 -2.90
N PRO A 292 20.78 -16.38 -2.38
CA PRO A 292 21.89 -16.24 -1.44
C PRO A 292 21.53 -16.88 -0.10
N LEU A 293 22.52 -17.42 0.62
CA LEU A 293 22.30 -17.99 1.95
C LEU A 293 21.82 -16.96 2.99
N LYS A 294 22.19 -15.69 2.79
CA LYS A 294 21.85 -14.56 3.67
C LYS A 294 21.46 -13.34 2.84
N ASP A 295 20.57 -12.53 3.37
CA ASP A 295 20.13 -11.26 2.79
C ASP A 295 19.90 -10.21 3.90
N SER A 296 19.69 -8.95 3.54
CA SER A 296 19.49 -7.84 4.46
C SER A 296 18.35 -6.93 4.05
N CYS A 297 17.71 -6.31 5.04
CA CYS A 297 16.65 -5.33 4.85
C CYS A 297 17.02 -4.03 5.54
N ASP A 298 17.45 -3.05 4.75
CA ASP A 298 17.86 -1.72 5.22
C ASP A 298 16.72 -1.02 5.97
N VAL A 299 15.49 -1.11 5.47
CA VAL A 299 14.31 -0.51 6.11
C VAL A 299 13.99 -1.12 7.47
N CYS A 300 14.21 -2.43 7.62
CA CYS A 300 14.04 -3.08 8.92
C CYS A 300 15.30 -3.03 9.78
N GLY A 301 16.45 -2.65 9.23
CA GLY A 301 17.75 -2.64 9.89
C GLY A 301 18.21 -4.04 10.32
N ILE A 302 17.91 -5.09 9.54
CA ILE A 302 18.23 -6.46 9.92
C ILE A 302 18.78 -7.29 8.75
N ASP A 303 19.66 -8.20 9.10
CA ASP A 303 20.19 -9.29 8.27
C ASP A 303 19.56 -10.63 8.70
N PHE A 304 19.30 -11.50 7.73
CA PHE A 304 18.58 -12.76 7.91
C PHE A 304 19.04 -13.85 6.95
N GLU A 305 18.79 -15.11 7.32
CA GLU A 305 19.09 -16.28 6.47
C GLU A 305 17.94 -16.51 5.49
N SER A 306 18.24 -16.59 4.19
CA SER A 306 17.23 -16.76 3.15
C SER A 306 16.70 -18.19 3.06
N THR A 307 17.37 -19.16 3.67
CA THR A 307 16.98 -20.58 3.70
C THR A 307 15.99 -20.93 4.81
N LYS A 308 15.64 -19.97 5.68
CA LYS A 308 14.65 -20.21 6.74
C LYS A 308 13.24 -20.34 6.17
N LEU A 309 12.36 -20.97 6.94
CA LEU A 309 10.94 -21.04 6.59
C LEU A 309 10.38 -19.61 6.44
N ASN A 310 9.61 -19.40 5.36
CA ASN A 310 8.92 -18.14 5.04
C ASN A 310 9.81 -16.96 4.61
N THR A 311 11.05 -17.19 4.17
CA THR A 311 11.94 -16.16 3.60
C THR A 311 12.06 -16.22 2.08
N ILE A 312 11.52 -17.25 1.44
CA ILE A 312 11.42 -17.35 -0.03
C ILE A 312 9.94 -17.44 -0.41
N GLU A 313 9.55 -16.65 -1.41
CA GLU A 313 8.23 -16.70 -2.03
C GLU A 313 8.40 -16.92 -3.54
N VAL A 314 7.65 -17.86 -4.11
CA VAL A 314 7.56 -18.00 -5.56
C VAL A 314 6.46 -17.07 -6.06
N THR A 315 6.79 -16.19 -7.00
CA THR A 315 5.80 -15.32 -7.66
C THR A 315 5.89 -15.42 -9.18
N PHE A 316 4.76 -15.11 -9.82
CA PHE A 316 4.66 -15.08 -11.27
C PHE A 316 4.48 -13.65 -11.74
N HIS A 317 5.15 -13.29 -12.82
CA HIS A 317 5.05 -11.99 -13.48
C HIS A 317 4.55 -12.22 -14.91
N ILE A 318 3.81 -11.27 -15.46
CA ILE A 318 3.42 -11.33 -16.86
C ILE A 318 4.66 -11.15 -17.73
N HIS A 319 4.84 -11.99 -18.75
CA HIS A 319 5.95 -11.82 -19.68
C HIS A 319 5.82 -10.47 -20.42
N PRO A 320 6.89 -9.64 -20.54
CA PRO A 320 6.81 -8.29 -21.11
C PRO A 320 6.29 -8.21 -22.56
N SER A 321 6.35 -9.32 -23.31
CA SER A 321 5.75 -9.40 -24.66
C SER A 321 4.22 -9.47 -24.66
N ILE A 322 3.60 -9.75 -23.52
CA ILE A 322 2.15 -9.82 -23.35
C ILE A 322 1.65 -8.48 -22.83
N ARG A 323 2.20 -8.04 -21.70
CA ARG A 323 1.91 -6.74 -21.08
C ARG A 323 3.13 -6.30 -20.29
N LYS A 324 3.58 -5.07 -20.52
CA LYS A 324 4.66 -4.48 -19.72
C LYS A 324 4.05 -3.99 -18.40
N ILE A 325 4.42 -4.62 -17.30
CA ILE A 325 4.05 -4.18 -15.94
C ILE A 325 5.22 -3.43 -15.34
N GLN A 326 4.96 -2.28 -14.74
CA GLN A 326 6.00 -1.50 -14.06
C GLN A 326 6.41 -2.19 -12.76
N LYS A 327 7.72 -2.34 -12.53
CA LYS A 327 8.22 -2.81 -11.23
C LYS A 327 7.91 -1.78 -10.16
N ARG A 328 7.23 -2.18 -9.09
CA ARG A 328 6.98 -1.33 -7.92
C ARG A 328 7.92 -1.76 -6.79
N TYR A 329 8.83 -0.88 -6.38
CA TYR A 329 9.70 -1.18 -5.24
C TYR A 329 8.86 -1.21 -3.95
N PHE A 330 8.46 -2.41 -3.55
CA PHE A 330 7.67 -2.68 -2.36
C PHE A 330 8.56 -2.68 -1.13
N CYS A 331 8.81 -1.54 -0.49
CA CYS A 331 9.41 -1.64 0.83
C CYS A 331 9.16 -0.53 1.85
N ALA A 332 9.00 0.75 1.55
CA ALA A 332 8.88 1.74 2.64
C ALA A 332 7.56 2.51 2.71
N ALA A 333 7.14 3.15 1.62
CA ALA A 333 6.06 4.15 1.69
C ALA A 333 4.67 3.54 1.91
N GLU A 334 4.22 2.61 1.07
CA GLU A 334 2.79 2.32 0.96
C GLU A 334 2.25 1.21 1.89
N PRO A 335 1.24 1.46 2.74
CA PRO A 335 0.71 0.45 3.64
C PRO A 335 -0.06 -0.68 2.96
N ALA A 336 -0.67 -0.48 1.78
CA ALA A 336 -1.34 -1.56 1.03
C ALA A 336 -0.40 -2.75 0.77
N THR A 337 0.86 -2.45 0.50
CA THR A 337 1.93 -3.44 0.24
C THR A 337 2.34 -4.21 1.51
N LYS A 338 1.91 -3.71 2.68
CA LYS A 338 2.17 -4.23 4.01
C LYS A 338 0.87 -4.42 4.79
N ALA A 339 -0.21 -4.85 4.14
CA ALA A 339 -1.53 -5.02 4.80
C ALA A 339 -1.51 -5.93 6.05
N HIS A 340 -0.48 -6.78 6.20
CA HIS A 340 -0.25 -7.60 7.39
C HIS A 340 0.34 -6.82 8.59
N ILE A 341 0.82 -5.59 8.40
CA ILE A 341 1.28 -4.69 9.46
C ILE A 341 0.13 -3.75 9.81
N TRP A 342 -0.45 -3.95 10.98
CA TRP A 342 -1.64 -3.21 11.42
C TRP A 342 -1.28 -1.91 12.12
N PHE A 343 -0.06 -1.83 12.64
CA PHE A 343 0.43 -0.68 13.38
C PHE A 343 1.91 -0.47 13.08
N GLN A 344 2.27 0.76 12.72
CA GLN A 344 3.66 1.20 12.57
C GLN A 344 3.78 2.63 13.07
N ARG A 345 4.70 2.86 14.02
CA ARG A 345 4.92 4.19 14.59
C ARG A 345 6.36 4.40 15.04
N THR A 346 6.86 5.61 14.88
CA THR A 346 8.12 6.08 15.46
C THR A 346 7.85 6.65 16.84
N VAL A 347 8.57 6.15 17.84
CA VAL A 347 8.51 6.66 19.22
C VAL A 347 9.87 7.27 19.57
N GLN A 348 9.86 8.55 19.94
CA GLN A 348 11.09 9.27 20.29
C GLN A 348 11.70 8.73 21.58
N PRO A 349 13.04 8.81 21.76
CA PRO A 349 13.69 8.40 22.99
C PRO A 349 13.06 9.04 24.23
N GLY A 350 12.79 8.22 25.26
CA GLY A 350 12.17 8.67 26.51
C GLY A 350 10.69 9.07 26.41
N LYS A 351 10.06 8.90 25.25
CA LYS A 351 8.61 9.09 25.07
C LYS A 351 7.87 7.77 25.10
N GLU A 352 6.62 7.83 25.54
CA GLU A 352 5.68 6.72 25.50
C GLU A 352 4.57 7.05 24.50
N TYR A 353 4.05 6.00 23.85
CA TYR A 353 2.90 6.11 22.95
C TYR A 353 1.86 5.08 23.37
N VAL A 354 0.64 5.55 23.64
CA VAL A 354 -0.48 4.73 24.09
C VAL A 354 -1.59 4.81 23.05
N THR A 355 -2.07 3.65 22.59
CA THR A 355 -3.19 3.56 21.65
C THR A 355 -4.01 2.29 21.90
N ASN A 356 -5.24 2.27 21.39
CA ASN A 356 -6.18 1.16 21.50
C ASN A 356 -6.32 0.46 20.15
N LEU A 357 -5.40 -0.42 19.78
CA LEU A 357 -5.39 -1.03 18.44
C LEU A 357 -6.69 -1.80 18.15
N PHE A 358 -7.21 -1.66 16.93
CA PHE A 358 -8.26 -2.54 16.41
C PHE A 358 -7.60 -3.83 15.92
N LEU A 359 -7.49 -4.84 16.79
CA LEU A 359 -6.94 -6.15 16.47
C LEU A 359 -8.05 -7.19 16.48
N ASN A 360 -8.08 -8.05 15.47
CA ASN A 360 -8.92 -9.25 15.49
C ASN A 360 -8.30 -10.30 16.42
N GLU A 361 -9.05 -11.36 16.73
CA GLU A 361 -8.49 -12.55 17.38
C GLU A 361 -7.34 -13.12 16.54
N GLY A 362 -6.24 -13.48 17.20
CA GLY A 362 -5.10 -14.09 16.53
C GLY A 362 -3.75 -13.82 17.19
N ILE A 363 -2.70 -14.15 16.45
CA ILE A 363 -1.31 -13.98 16.88
C ILE A 363 -0.67 -12.86 16.07
N PHE A 364 -0.26 -11.80 16.75
CA PHE A 364 0.42 -10.66 16.17
C PHE A 364 1.90 -10.67 16.54
N ARG A 365 2.74 -10.08 15.68
CA ARG A 365 4.15 -9.84 15.98
C ARG A 365 4.35 -8.38 16.35
N LEU A 366 4.91 -8.15 17.52
CA LEU A 366 5.41 -6.83 17.90
C LEU A 366 6.93 -6.80 17.77
N ARG A 367 7.45 -5.80 17.06
CA ARG A 367 8.88 -5.69 16.76
C ARG A 367 9.35 -4.24 16.81
N VAL A 368 10.66 -4.09 16.95
CA VAL A 368 11.34 -2.80 16.82
C VAL A 368 12.34 -2.86 15.67
N ALA A 369 12.37 -1.79 14.87
CA ALA A 369 13.34 -1.67 13.78
C ALA A 369 14.77 -1.81 14.32
N GLY A 370 15.60 -2.54 13.59
CA GLY A 370 16.98 -2.89 14.00
C GLY A 370 17.09 -4.12 14.91
N LYS A 371 15.98 -4.70 15.37
CA LYS A 371 15.99 -5.92 16.20
C LYS A 371 15.49 -7.12 15.41
N LYS A 372 16.33 -8.16 15.30
CA LYS A 372 15.98 -9.43 14.63
C LYS A 372 14.88 -10.21 15.34
N ARG A 373 14.78 -10.06 16.67
CA ARG A 373 13.78 -10.74 17.49
C ARG A 373 12.48 -9.92 17.52
N TYR A 374 11.37 -10.63 17.54
CA TYR A 374 10.04 -10.06 17.74
C TYR A 374 9.33 -10.85 18.84
N ASN A 375 8.40 -10.19 19.53
CA ASN A 375 7.53 -10.81 20.51
C ASN A 375 6.21 -11.22 19.85
N LEU A 376 5.56 -12.24 20.41
CA LEU A 376 4.22 -12.63 20.01
C LEU A 376 3.20 -12.02 20.97
N LEU A 377 2.14 -11.45 20.39
CA LEU A 377 0.96 -11.01 21.10
C LEU A 377 -0.18 -11.95 20.72
N HIS A 378 -0.75 -12.63 21.72
CA HIS A 378 -1.96 -13.41 21.55
C HIS A 378 -3.16 -12.54 21.94
N GLN A 379 -4.02 -12.25 20.98
CA GLN A 379 -5.24 -11.49 21.22
C GLN A 379 -6.43 -12.46 21.26
N THR A 380 -7.09 -12.56 22.41
CA THR A 380 -8.35 -13.29 22.62
C THR A 380 -9.53 -12.31 22.75
N ILE A 381 -10.76 -12.78 22.53
CA ILE A 381 -11.99 -11.96 22.59
C ILE A 381 -12.29 -11.42 24.00
N SER A 382 -11.74 -12.03 25.06
CA SER A 382 -11.84 -11.55 26.44
C SER A 382 -10.81 -10.43 26.73
N VAL A 383 -11.33 -9.25 27.11
CA VAL A 383 -10.68 -8.08 27.76
C VAL A 383 -9.19 -7.89 27.45
N GLY A 384 -8.89 -6.85 26.65
CA GLY A 384 -7.58 -6.59 26.06
C GLY A 384 -6.38 -6.68 27.03
N PRO A 385 -5.34 -7.45 26.70
CA PRO A 385 -4.11 -7.42 27.48
C PRO A 385 -3.47 -6.03 27.34
N GLN A 386 -3.27 -5.32 28.46
CA GLN A 386 -2.42 -4.13 28.47
C GLN A 386 -0.98 -4.59 28.26
N ILE A 387 -0.43 -4.35 27.07
CA ILE A 387 0.95 -4.70 26.74
C ILE A 387 1.86 -3.54 27.13
N ASN A 388 2.56 -3.68 28.25
CA ASN A 388 3.61 -2.73 28.64
C ASN A 388 4.92 -3.17 28.01
N TRP A 389 5.31 -2.54 26.90
CA TRP A 389 6.59 -2.81 26.26
C TRP A 389 7.61 -1.72 26.60
N LYS A 390 8.63 -2.08 27.38
CA LYS A 390 9.79 -1.22 27.66
C LYS A 390 10.95 -1.67 26.77
N LYS A 391 11.62 -0.71 26.13
CA LYS A 391 12.86 -0.95 25.40
C LYS A 391 13.91 -1.43 26.41
N SER A 392 14.43 -2.64 26.23
CA SER A 392 15.62 -3.12 26.95
C SER A 392 16.91 -2.55 26.37
#